data_AF-B7RMV4-F1
#
_entry.id   AF-B7RMV4-F1
#
_cell.length_a   1.000
_cell.length_b   1.000
_cell.length_c   1.000
_cell.angle_alpha   90.00
_cell.angle_beta   90.00
_cell.angle_gamma   90.00
#
_symmetry.space_group_name_H-M   'P 1'
#
loop_
_entity.id
_entity.type
_entity.pdbx_description
1 polymer ?
#
loop_
_entity_poly.entity_id
_entity_poly.type
_entity_poly.pdbx_seq_one_letter_code
_entity_poly.pdbx_strand_id
1 'polypeptide(L)'
;MTDKQTVVLILGSGPNVIASQDWPADWFDHIVVMNNAWRVRPDWNALVYPEDFPADRMPGAVTGDQKLVDASAFVPTQNHFGGFVYAGGTMAYTTAYWALSALRPTIMAFMGCDMVYPKTGKTHFYGTGTADPLRDDITLRDLGAKSARLALVAAEQGCACVNLSSDPSALLFPRARPDGLRKRRFSLDLDRARYAALREKEDTLGYHTPTGRYWEDVEKVDPNAVAALDQGWRDLFGQHAGT
;
A
#
# COMPACT_ATOMS: atom_id res chain seq x y z
N MET A 1 8.55 4.55 29.08
CA MET A 1 7.95 5.49 28.11
C MET A 1 6.99 4.67 27.27
N THR A 2 5.70 4.97 27.26
CA THR A 2 4.78 4.32 26.32
C THR A 2 5.15 4.80 24.93
N ASP A 3 5.64 3.92 24.06
CA ASP A 3 5.95 4.28 22.68
C ASP A 3 4.74 4.97 22.05
N LYS A 4 4.97 6.19 21.57
CA LYS A 4 3.91 7.04 21.00
C LYS A 4 3.42 6.37 19.73
N GLN A 5 2.13 6.04 19.70
CA GLN A 5 1.50 5.45 18.52
C GLN A 5 1.30 6.54 17.46
N THR A 6 1.88 6.35 16.28
CA THR A 6 1.65 7.15 15.07
C THR A 6 0.78 6.36 14.11
N VAL A 7 -0.36 6.93 13.72
CA VAL A 7 -1.37 6.31 12.85
C VAL A 7 -1.45 7.07 11.52
N VAL A 8 -1.19 6.38 10.43
CA VAL A 8 -1.34 6.90 9.06
C VAL A 8 -2.58 6.27 8.43
N LEU A 9 -3.54 7.09 8.01
CA LEU A 9 -4.64 6.68 7.14
C LEU A 9 -4.19 6.73 5.70
N ILE A 10 -4.33 5.62 4.97
CA ILE A 10 -4.07 5.53 3.54
C ILE A 10 -5.40 5.40 2.79
N LEU A 11 -5.68 6.37 1.94
CA LEU A 11 -6.93 6.44 1.16
C LEU A 11 -6.69 6.11 -0.30
N GLY A 12 -7.29 5.01 -0.73
CA GLY A 12 -7.35 4.56 -2.12
C GLY A 12 -8.57 5.08 -2.86
N SER A 13 -8.83 4.53 -4.04
CA SER A 13 -9.92 4.99 -4.92
C SER A 13 -11.17 4.11 -4.90
N GLY A 14 -11.20 3.04 -4.10
CA GLY A 14 -12.34 2.13 -3.97
C GLY A 14 -13.63 2.87 -3.57
N PRO A 15 -14.82 2.44 -4.04
CA PRO A 15 -16.07 3.17 -3.82
C PRO A 15 -16.41 3.43 -2.34
N ASN A 16 -16.04 2.49 -1.46
CA ASN A 16 -16.30 2.58 -0.03
C ASN A 16 -15.45 3.64 0.69
N VAL A 17 -14.41 4.21 0.05
CA VAL A 17 -13.56 5.24 0.66
C VAL A 17 -14.35 6.45 1.15
N ILE A 18 -15.51 6.72 0.56
CA ILE A 18 -16.43 7.79 0.97
C ILE A 18 -16.89 7.64 2.43
N ALA A 19 -16.88 6.42 2.99
CA ALA A 19 -17.24 6.23 4.40
C ALA A 19 -16.28 6.97 5.34
N SER A 20 -15.07 7.31 4.88
CA SER A 20 -14.06 8.05 5.63
C SER A 20 -14.21 9.57 5.61
N GLN A 21 -15.15 10.12 4.82
CA GLN A 21 -15.33 11.56 4.63
C GLN A 21 -15.51 12.31 5.95
N ASP A 22 -16.35 11.76 6.82
CA ASP A 22 -16.74 12.41 8.08
C ASP A 22 -16.01 11.79 9.30
N TRP A 23 -15.00 10.94 9.10
CA TRP A 23 -14.23 10.41 10.23
C TRP A 23 -13.42 11.51 10.89
N PRO A 24 -13.45 11.63 12.24
CA PRO A 24 -12.66 12.62 12.97
C PRO A 24 -11.18 12.57 12.60
N ALA A 25 -10.61 13.73 12.23
CA ALA A 25 -9.21 13.85 11.86
C ALA A 25 -8.27 13.37 12.99
N ASP A 26 -8.63 13.64 14.26
CA ASP A 26 -7.85 13.28 15.45
C ASP A 26 -7.59 11.77 15.61
N TRP A 27 -8.31 10.91 14.89
CA TRP A 27 -8.02 9.47 14.85
C TRP A 27 -6.71 9.14 14.14
N PHE A 28 -6.20 10.06 13.33
CA PHE A 28 -5.04 9.88 12.47
C PHE A 28 -4.02 10.98 12.74
N ASP A 29 -2.74 10.64 12.68
CA ASP A 29 -1.65 11.61 12.75
C ASP A 29 -1.29 12.13 11.34
N HIS A 30 -1.49 11.28 10.32
CA HIS A 30 -1.41 11.67 8.92
C HIS A 30 -2.49 10.99 8.07
N ILE A 31 -2.96 11.69 7.04
CA ILE A 31 -3.85 11.19 6.00
C ILE A 31 -3.10 11.29 4.67
N VAL A 32 -2.77 10.14 4.10
CA VAL A 32 -2.09 10.02 2.83
C VAL A 32 -3.09 9.52 1.79
N VAL A 33 -3.26 10.28 0.73
CA VAL A 33 -4.19 9.99 -0.36
C VAL A 33 -3.40 9.60 -1.61
N MET A 34 -4.00 8.75 -2.45
CA MET A 34 -3.42 8.41 -3.75
C MET A 34 -4.33 8.81 -4.90
N ASN A 35 -3.75 9.27 -6.01
CA ASN A 35 -4.48 9.64 -7.22
C ASN A 35 -5.66 10.57 -6.90
N ASN A 36 -6.87 10.24 -7.37
CA ASN A 36 -8.06 11.05 -7.15
C ASN A 36 -8.56 11.08 -5.69
N ALA A 37 -8.03 10.25 -4.78
CA ALA A 37 -8.52 10.15 -3.41
C ALA A 37 -8.36 11.45 -2.60
N TRP A 38 -7.56 12.41 -3.06
CA TRP A 38 -7.51 13.77 -2.50
C TRP A 38 -8.87 14.47 -2.50
N ARG A 39 -9.80 14.06 -3.37
CA ARG A 39 -11.16 14.61 -3.44
C ARG A 39 -12.09 14.13 -2.33
N VAL A 40 -11.71 13.08 -1.59
CA VAL A 40 -12.57 12.48 -0.57
C VAL A 40 -12.68 13.41 0.62
N ARG A 41 -11.56 13.97 1.07
CA ARG A 41 -11.48 14.85 2.24
C ARG A 41 -10.54 16.02 1.94
N PRO A 42 -10.75 17.23 2.48
CA PRO A 42 -9.85 18.35 2.24
C PRO A 42 -8.58 18.34 3.12
N ASP A 43 -8.57 17.57 4.21
CA ASP A 43 -7.54 17.59 5.26
C ASP A 43 -6.42 16.55 5.09
N TRP A 44 -6.19 16.07 3.87
CA TRP A 44 -5.05 15.19 3.58
C TRP A 44 -3.72 15.92 3.82
N ASN A 45 -2.68 15.16 4.16
CA ASN A 45 -1.32 15.67 4.38
C ASN A 45 -0.39 15.41 3.20
N ALA A 46 -0.55 14.30 2.49
CA ALA A 46 0.25 13.99 1.32
C ALA A 46 -0.57 13.29 0.22
N LEU A 47 -0.36 13.71 -1.03
CA LEU A 47 -0.91 13.09 -2.22
C LEU A 47 0.21 12.39 -3.00
N VAL A 48 0.11 11.07 -3.12
CA VAL A 48 1.02 10.25 -3.93
C VAL A 48 0.36 9.95 -5.29
N TYR A 49 1.07 10.20 -6.39
CA TYR A 49 0.52 10.06 -7.74
C TYR A 49 1.60 9.68 -8.76
N PRO A 50 1.29 8.86 -9.78
CA PRO A 50 2.27 8.41 -10.76
C PRO A 50 2.69 9.55 -11.71
N GLU A 51 3.79 9.35 -12.44
CA GLU A 51 4.31 10.33 -13.40
C GLU A 51 3.31 10.70 -14.52
N ASP A 52 2.41 9.77 -14.87
CA ASP A 52 1.39 9.93 -15.90
C ASP A 52 0.04 10.40 -15.34
N PHE A 53 -0.02 10.83 -14.07
CA PHE A 53 -1.26 11.33 -13.47
C PHE A 53 -1.73 12.62 -14.17
N PRO A 54 -2.97 12.67 -14.69
CA PRO A 54 -3.42 13.82 -15.48
C PRO A 54 -3.43 15.13 -14.69
N ALA A 55 -2.84 16.19 -15.27
CA ALA A 55 -2.75 17.50 -14.62
C ALA A 55 -4.12 18.12 -14.29
N ASP A 56 -5.16 17.83 -15.10
CA ASP A 56 -6.54 18.27 -14.87
C ASP A 56 -7.24 17.53 -13.71
N ARG A 57 -6.65 16.43 -13.22
CA ARG A 57 -7.10 15.67 -12.05
C ARG A 57 -6.33 16.01 -10.77
N MET A 58 -5.31 16.85 -10.86
CA MET A 58 -4.59 17.36 -9.69
C MET A 58 -5.47 18.31 -8.87
N PRO A 59 -5.24 18.44 -7.56
CA PRO A 59 -5.92 19.45 -6.75
C PRO A 59 -5.62 20.84 -7.31
N GLY A 60 -6.67 21.66 -7.51
CA GLY A 60 -6.53 23.02 -8.03
C GLY A 60 -5.80 23.98 -7.09
N ALA A 61 -5.72 23.63 -5.79
CA ALA A 61 -4.89 24.31 -4.82
C ALA A 61 -4.34 23.30 -3.82
N VAL A 62 -3.08 23.49 -3.42
CA VAL A 62 -2.42 22.77 -2.32
C VAL A 62 -2.35 23.76 -1.16
N THR A 63 -2.85 23.36 0.02
CA THR A 63 -3.05 24.25 1.17
C THR A 63 -2.24 23.82 2.38
N GLY A 64 -1.75 24.79 3.15
CA GLY A 64 -1.01 24.52 4.39
C GLY A 64 0.21 23.64 4.16
N ASP A 65 0.34 22.57 4.94
CA ASP A 65 1.46 21.63 4.91
C ASP A 65 1.25 20.45 3.95
N GLN A 66 0.29 20.55 3.02
CA GLN A 66 0.01 19.52 2.03
C GLN A 66 1.19 19.29 1.08
N LYS A 67 1.54 18.01 0.88
CA LYS A 67 2.68 17.61 0.03
C LYS A 67 2.23 16.82 -1.18
N LEU A 68 2.80 17.16 -2.33
CA LEU A 68 2.72 16.38 -3.55
C LEU A 68 3.92 15.43 -3.60
N VAL A 69 3.68 14.14 -3.79
CA VAL A 69 4.67 13.07 -3.80
C VAL A 69 4.64 12.40 -5.16
N ASP A 70 5.56 12.83 -6.04
CA ASP A 70 5.72 12.28 -7.38
C ASP A 70 6.72 11.12 -7.42
N ALA A 71 6.97 10.61 -8.63
CA ALA A 71 7.90 9.50 -8.86
C ALA A 71 9.32 9.76 -8.36
N SER A 72 9.81 11.01 -8.40
CA SER A 72 11.14 11.34 -7.89
C SER A 72 11.25 11.12 -6.37
N ALA A 73 10.12 11.20 -5.64
CA ALA A 73 10.05 10.97 -4.21
C ALA A 73 9.75 9.49 -3.85
N PHE A 74 8.81 8.84 -4.53
CA PHE A 74 8.43 7.46 -4.17
C PHE A 74 9.30 6.38 -4.79
N VAL A 75 9.88 6.57 -5.99
CA VAL A 75 10.68 5.53 -6.67
C VAL A 75 11.91 5.12 -5.85
N PRO A 76 12.73 6.04 -5.32
CA PRO A 76 13.88 5.65 -4.49
C PRO A 76 13.45 4.87 -3.25
N THR A 77 12.33 5.26 -2.65
CA THR A 77 11.78 4.60 -1.46
C THR A 77 11.29 3.20 -1.76
N GLN A 78 10.55 3.01 -2.85
CA GLN A 78 10.07 1.69 -3.25
C GLN A 78 11.23 0.77 -3.64
N ASN A 79 12.26 1.30 -4.31
CA ASN A 79 13.49 0.57 -4.63
C ASN A 79 14.25 0.14 -3.37
N HIS A 80 14.31 0.98 -2.33
CA HIS A 80 14.87 0.61 -1.04
C HIS A 80 14.16 -0.61 -0.42
N PHE A 81 12.85 -0.75 -0.66
CA PHE A 81 12.06 -1.89 -0.20
C PHE A 81 11.97 -3.06 -1.19
N GLY A 82 12.82 -3.12 -2.22
CA GLY A 82 12.87 -4.23 -3.18
C GLY A 82 12.30 -3.92 -4.56
N GLY A 83 11.95 -2.67 -4.85
CA GLY A 83 11.52 -2.25 -6.18
C GLY A 83 10.14 -2.75 -6.58
N PHE A 84 9.73 -2.43 -7.81
CA PHE A 84 8.33 -2.53 -8.21
C PHE A 84 7.86 -3.97 -8.47
N VAL A 85 8.76 -4.86 -8.89
CA VAL A 85 8.47 -6.29 -9.10
C VAL A 85 8.06 -6.99 -7.81
N TYR A 86 8.81 -6.77 -6.73
CA TYR A 86 8.54 -7.40 -5.44
C TYR A 86 7.53 -6.62 -4.59
N ALA A 87 7.66 -5.29 -4.53
CA ALA A 87 6.77 -4.43 -3.74
C ALA A 87 5.35 -4.29 -4.33
N GLY A 88 5.21 -4.54 -5.64
CA GLY A 88 3.97 -4.35 -6.41
C GLY A 88 3.84 -2.92 -6.94
N GLY A 89 3.44 -2.79 -8.21
CA GLY A 89 3.45 -1.51 -8.92
C GLY A 89 2.24 -0.62 -8.67
N THR A 90 1.21 -1.13 -8.00
CA THR A 90 -0.01 -0.34 -7.78
C THR A 90 0.24 0.86 -6.85
N MET A 91 -0.49 1.94 -7.09
CA MET A 91 -0.37 3.16 -6.29
C MET A 91 -0.65 2.94 -4.81
N ALA A 92 -1.44 1.94 -4.42
CA ALA A 92 -1.65 1.64 -3.01
C ALA A 92 -0.40 1.12 -2.30
N TYR A 93 0.36 0.23 -2.94
CA TYR A 93 1.63 -0.26 -2.38
C TYR A 93 2.71 0.79 -2.46
N THR A 94 2.81 1.50 -3.60
CA THR A 94 3.70 2.65 -3.77
C THR A 94 3.51 3.69 -2.67
N THR A 95 2.25 4.06 -2.40
CA THR A 95 1.88 5.00 -1.33
C THR A 95 2.25 4.46 0.05
N ALA A 96 1.99 3.17 0.31
CA ALA A 96 2.28 2.56 1.59
C ALA A 96 3.79 2.47 1.89
N TYR A 97 4.62 2.08 0.93
CA TYR A 97 6.07 2.04 1.11
C TYR A 97 6.66 3.45 1.27
N TRP A 98 6.14 4.44 0.53
CA TRP A 98 6.50 5.84 0.76
C TRP A 98 6.13 6.29 2.19
N ALA A 99 4.89 6.03 2.63
CA ALA A 99 4.44 6.40 3.97
C ALA A 99 5.25 5.69 5.08
N LEU A 100 5.57 4.40 4.89
CA LEU A 100 6.38 3.62 5.81
C LEU A 100 7.76 4.25 6.01
N SER A 101 8.44 4.64 4.93
CA SER A 101 9.76 5.28 5.01
C SER A 101 9.71 6.71 5.54
N ALA A 102 8.83 7.53 4.96
CA ALA A 102 8.82 8.97 5.22
C ALA A 102 8.22 9.32 6.58
N LEU A 103 7.19 8.58 7.01
CA LEU A 103 6.41 8.88 8.22
C LEU A 103 6.70 7.94 9.38
N ARG A 104 7.34 6.78 9.12
CA ARG A 104 7.67 5.75 10.12
C ARG A 104 6.53 5.48 11.12
N PRO A 105 5.33 5.15 10.62
CA PRO A 105 4.18 4.97 11.49
C PRO A 105 4.32 3.69 12.33
N THR A 106 3.52 3.62 13.38
CA THR A 106 3.26 2.36 14.09
C THR A 106 2.04 1.62 13.53
N ILE A 107 1.15 2.33 12.81
CA ILE A 107 -0.01 1.76 12.13
C ILE A 107 -0.20 2.45 10.77
N MET A 108 -0.33 1.66 9.71
CA MET A 108 -0.91 2.08 8.43
C MET A 108 -2.31 1.46 8.30
N ALA A 109 -3.34 2.31 8.25
CA ALA A 109 -4.72 1.90 8.17
C ALA A 109 -5.28 2.21 6.78
N PHE A 110 -5.76 1.18 6.08
CA PHE A 110 -6.14 1.26 4.67
C PHE A 110 -7.65 1.37 4.50
N MET A 111 -8.11 2.33 3.70
CA MET A 111 -9.50 2.46 3.28
C MET A 111 -9.58 2.73 1.79
N GLY A 112 -10.52 2.12 1.07
CA GLY A 112 -10.62 2.28 -0.39
C GLY A 112 -9.49 1.60 -1.18
N CYS A 113 -8.74 0.69 -0.56
CA CYS A 113 -7.59 0.00 -1.14
C CYS A 113 -7.88 -1.49 -1.40
N ASP A 114 -9.15 -1.86 -1.58
CA ASP A 114 -9.56 -3.27 -1.56
C ASP A 114 -9.03 -4.10 -2.72
N MET A 115 -8.72 -3.45 -3.85
CA MET A 115 -8.21 -4.10 -5.07
C MET A 115 -9.08 -5.26 -5.57
N VAL A 116 -10.37 -5.21 -5.27
CA VAL A 116 -11.38 -6.09 -5.85
C VAL A 116 -12.11 -5.27 -6.91
N TYR A 117 -11.89 -5.62 -8.17
CA TYR A 117 -12.48 -4.92 -9.31
C TYR A 117 -13.67 -5.73 -9.85
N PRO A 118 -14.92 -5.33 -9.56
CA PRO A 118 -16.07 -6.04 -10.08
C PRO A 118 -16.16 -5.88 -11.61
N LYS A 119 -16.62 -6.94 -12.30
CA LYS A 119 -16.81 -6.93 -13.76
C LYS A 119 -17.90 -5.94 -14.22
N THR A 120 -18.81 -5.57 -13.32
CA THR A 120 -19.91 -4.63 -13.55
C THR A 120 -20.06 -3.69 -12.34
N GLY A 121 -20.48 -2.45 -12.57
CA GLY A 121 -20.67 -1.43 -11.52
C GLY A 121 -19.51 -0.44 -11.40
N LYS A 122 -19.53 0.37 -10.33
CA LYS A 122 -18.50 1.37 -10.06
C LYS A 122 -17.25 0.70 -9.50
N THR A 123 -16.11 0.88 -10.17
CA THR A 123 -14.80 0.43 -9.68
C THR A 123 -14.14 1.47 -8.78
N HIS A 124 -14.58 2.74 -8.86
CA HIS A 124 -14.00 3.86 -8.12
C HIS A 124 -15.09 4.75 -7.50
N PHE A 125 -14.75 5.52 -6.47
CA PHE A 125 -15.73 6.42 -5.83
C PHE A 125 -16.24 7.54 -6.76
N TYR A 126 -15.46 7.91 -7.76
CA TYR A 126 -15.83 8.88 -8.80
C TYR A 126 -16.47 8.25 -10.05
N GLY A 127 -16.95 7.01 -9.95
CA GLY A 127 -17.64 6.29 -11.04
C GLY A 127 -16.80 5.14 -11.58
N THR A 128 -16.53 5.15 -12.88
CA THR A 128 -15.71 4.14 -13.55
C THR A 128 -14.35 4.77 -13.88
N GLY A 129 -13.32 4.41 -13.12
CA GLY A 129 -11.94 4.68 -13.48
C GLY A 129 -11.38 3.53 -14.30
N THR A 130 -10.34 3.81 -15.09
CA THR A 130 -9.43 2.75 -15.57
C THR A 130 -8.90 2.07 -14.32
N ALA A 131 -9.34 0.83 -14.05
CA ALA A 131 -8.69 0.02 -13.03
C ALA A 131 -7.19 0.04 -13.32
N ASP A 132 -6.38 0.11 -12.27
CA ASP A 132 -5.00 -0.36 -12.37
C ASP A 132 -5.15 -1.80 -12.84
N PRO A 133 -4.94 -2.04 -14.14
CA PRO A 133 -5.57 -3.18 -14.74
C PRO A 133 -5.00 -4.38 -14.00
N LEU A 134 -5.82 -5.38 -13.76
CA LEU A 134 -5.33 -6.75 -13.67
C LEU A 134 -4.76 -7.12 -15.07
N ARG A 135 -3.87 -6.25 -15.61
CA ARG A 135 -3.09 -6.39 -16.83
C ARG A 135 -2.34 -7.68 -16.63
N ASP A 136 -1.91 -8.24 -17.74
CA ASP A 136 -0.84 -9.22 -17.76
C ASP A 136 0.47 -8.51 -17.32
N ASP A 137 0.49 -8.04 -16.08
CA ASP A 137 1.51 -7.21 -15.46
C ASP A 137 2.10 -8.01 -14.31
N ILE A 138 3.39 -8.27 -14.43
CA ILE A 138 4.12 -9.12 -13.48
C ILE A 138 4.01 -8.62 -12.02
N THR A 139 3.82 -7.32 -11.82
CA THR A 139 3.78 -6.69 -10.49
C THR A 139 2.40 -6.80 -9.81
N LEU A 140 1.35 -7.17 -10.57
CA LEU A 140 -0.04 -7.20 -10.10
C LEU A 140 -0.65 -8.61 -10.08
N ARG A 141 0.14 -9.66 -10.36
CA ARG A 141 -0.35 -11.05 -10.49
C ARG A 141 -0.95 -11.63 -9.21
N ASP A 142 -0.34 -11.39 -8.05
CA ASP A 142 -0.90 -11.79 -6.75
C ASP A 142 -0.89 -10.61 -5.78
N LEU A 143 -1.92 -9.78 -5.85
CA LEU A 143 -2.10 -8.64 -4.95
C LEU A 143 -2.15 -9.08 -3.48
N GLY A 144 -2.68 -10.27 -3.18
CA GLY A 144 -2.69 -10.79 -1.81
C GLY A 144 -1.27 -11.03 -1.29
N ALA A 145 -0.40 -11.64 -2.08
CA ALA A 145 1.00 -11.83 -1.74
C ALA A 145 1.76 -10.52 -1.57
N LYS A 146 1.53 -9.53 -2.44
CA LYS A 146 2.12 -8.18 -2.29
C LYS A 146 1.67 -7.51 -0.99
N SER A 147 0.40 -7.68 -0.59
CA SER A 147 -0.07 -7.20 0.71
C SER A 147 0.59 -7.94 1.87
N ALA A 148 0.77 -9.27 1.81
CA ALA A 148 1.48 -10.03 2.82
C ALA A 148 2.93 -9.53 2.99
N ARG A 149 3.65 -9.36 1.87
CA ARG A 149 5.01 -8.80 1.86
C ARG A 149 5.05 -7.43 2.52
N LEU A 150 4.16 -6.51 2.13
CA LEU A 150 4.08 -5.18 2.74
C LEU A 150 3.82 -5.25 4.25
N ALA A 151 2.93 -6.12 4.71
CA ALA A 151 2.66 -6.28 6.14
C ALA A 151 3.88 -6.76 6.92
N LEU A 152 4.63 -7.71 6.36
CA LEU A 152 5.82 -8.28 6.99
C LEU A 152 6.99 -7.29 7.00
N VAL A 153 7.19 -6.53 5.92
CA VAL A 153 8.19 -5.44 5.85
C VAL A 153 7.82 -4.31 6.82
N ALA A 154 6.54 -3.96 6.94
CA ALA A 154 6.09 -2.99 7.93
C ALA A 154 6.32 -3.50 9.36
N ALA A 155 6.01 -4.78 9.63
CA ALA A 155 6.19 -5.39 10.94
C ALA A 155 7.65 -5.43 11.38
N GLU A 156 8.58 -5.64 10.44
CA GLU A 156 10.02 -5.57 10.69
C GLU A 156 10.46 -4.19 11.24
N GLN A 157 9.77 -3.12 10.83
CA GLN A 157 9.95 -1.74 11.32
C GLN A 157 9.03 -1.37 12.50
N GLY A 158 8.32 -2.34 13.09
CA GLY A 158 7.39 -2.08 14.20
C GLY A 158 6.07 -1.40 13.78
N CYS A 159 5.71 -1.48 12.49
CA CYS A 159 4.47 -0.95 11.94
C CYS A 159 3.48 -2.08 11.63
N ALA A 160 2.21 -1.91 12.02
CA ALA A 160 1.13 -2.79 11.60
C ALA A 160 0.34 -2.23 10.41
N CYS A 161 -0.01 -3.10 9.46
CA CYS A 161 -0.98 -2.79 8.42
C CYS A 161 -2.36 -3.31 8.82
N VAL A 162 -3.40 -2.49 8.72
CA VAL A 162 -4.79 -2.87 9.05
C VAL A 162 -5.76 -2.45 7.95
N ASN A 163 -6.79 -3.26 7.71
CA ASN A 163 -7.84 -2.95 6.73
C ASN A 163 -9.07 -2.37 7.44
N LEU A 164 -9.51 -1.17 7.04
CA LEU A 164 -10.70 -0.50 7.58
C LEU A 164 -11.97 -0.77 6.77
N SER A 165 -11.82 -1.36 5.57
CA SER A 165 -12.95 -1.78 4.75
C SER A 165 -13.73 -2.90 5.42
N SER A 166 -15.03 -2.97 5.15
CA SER A 166 -15.88 -4.14 5.41
C SER A 166 -16.12 -5.01 4.17
N ASP A 167 -15.67 -4.55 3.01
CA ASP A 167 -15.94 -5.18 1.72
C ASP A 167 -14.93 -6.30 1.42
N PRO A 168 -15.22 -7.18 0.44
CA PRO A 168 -14.22 -8.11 -0.09
C PRO A 168 -12.94 -7.35 -0.48
N SER A 169 -11.80 -7.92 -0.10
CA SER A 169 -10.50 -7.26 -0.24
C SER A 169 -9.44 -8.27 -0.64
N ALA A 170 -8.53 -7.89 -1.54
CA ALA A 170 -7.31 -8.64 -1.81
C ALA A 170 -6.26 -8.44 -0.71
N LEU A 171 -6.38 -7.36 0.09
CA LEU A 171 -5.49 -7.10 1.21
C LEU A 171 -5.69 -8.13 2.31
N LEU A 172 -4.61 -8.80 2.70
CA LEU A 172 -4.63 -9.84 3.74
C LEU A 172 -4.56 -9.26 5.18
N PHE A 173 -4.52 -7.93 5.33
CA PHE A 173 -4.39 -7.28 6.63
C PHE A 173 -5.55 -7.61 7.58
N PRO A 174 -5.30 -7.70 8.90
CA PRO A 174 -6.38 -7.84 9.88
C PRO A 174 -7.33 -6.65 9.78
N ARG A 175 -8.64 -6.92 9.93
CA ARG A 175 -9.65 -5.86 9.93
C ARG A 175 -9.66 -5.10 11.25
N ALA A 176 -9.86 -3.79 11.15
CA ALA A 176 -9.99 -2.90 12.30
C ALA A 176 -11.09 -1.87 12.06
N ARG A 177 -11.59 -1.29 13.15
CA ARG A 177 -12.47 -0.13 13.08
C ARG A 177 -11.65 1.14 13.29
N PRO A 178 -11.95 2.23 12.56
CA PRO A 178 -11.18 3.48 12.64
C PRO A 178 -11.22 4.10 14.05
N ASP A 179 -12.37 4.04 14.73
CA ASP A 179 -12.58 4.53 16.12
C ASP A 179 -11.79 3.75 17.20
N GLY A 180 -11.28 2.57 16.85
CA GLY A 180 -10.53 1.68 17.73
C GLY A 180 -9.01 1.74 17.57
N LEU A 181 -8.49 2.40 16.54
CA LEU A 181 -7.07 2.33 16.17
C LEU A 181 -6.14 2.77 17.32
N ARG A 182 -6.45 3.88 17.98
CA ARG A 182 -5.64 4.41 19.09
C ARG A 182 -5.74 3.59 20.40
N LYS A 183 -6.73 2.70 20.49
CA LYS A 183 -7.02 1.90 21.71
C LYS A 183 -6.45 0.49 21.64
N ARG A 184 -6.03 0.04 20.45
CA ARG A 184 -5.55 -1.32 20.21
C ARG A 184 -4.09 -1.30 19.79
N ARG A 185 -3.32 -2.24 20.34
CA ARG A 185 -2.00 -2.57 19.81
C ARG A 185 -2.18 -3.63 18.73
N PHE A 186 -1.55 -3.38 17.59
CA PHE A 186 -1.47 -4.32 16.49
C PHE A 186 -0.01 -4.73 16.39
N SER A 187 0.24 -6.02 16.44
CA SER A 187 1.57 -6.59 16.28
C SER A 187 1.44 -7.83 15.43
N LEU A 188 2.36 -7.98 14.50
CA LEU A 188 2.60 -9.23 13.80
C LEU A 188 3.88 -9.81 14.41
N ASP A 189 3.78 -10.98 15.02
CA ASP A 189 4.96 -11.71 15.47
C ASP A 189 5.72 -12.16 14.24
N LEU A 190 6.89 -11.60 13.98
CA LEU A 190 7.61 -11.84 12.72
C LEU A 190 8.62 -12.97 12.93
N ASP A 191 8.45 -14.10 12.23
CA ASP A 191 9.53 -15.06 12.08
C ASP A 191 10.67 -14.43 11.25
N ARG A 192 11.63 -13.85 11.95
CA ARG A 192 12.74 -13.10 11.37
C ARG A 192 13.65 -13.97 10.51
N ALA A 193 13.77 -15.26 10.82
CA ALA A 193 14.62 -16.17 10.05
C ALA A 193 14.01 -16.44 8.67
N ARG A 194 12.70 -16.74 8.63
CA ARG A 194 11.99 -16.95 7.36
C ARG A 194 11.83 -15.66 6.56
N TYR A 195 11.59 -14.54 7.24
CA TYR A 195 11.59 -13.22 6.61
C TYR A 195 12.92 -12.94 5.91
N ALA A 196 14.05 -13.11 6.62
CA ALA A 196 15.38 -12.89 6.05
C ALA A 196 15.66 -13.81 4.85
N ALA A 197 15.26 -15.10 4.93
CA ALA A 197 15.42 -16.04 3.83
C ALA A 197 14.60 -15.66 2.58
N LEU A 198 13.42 -15.05 2.73
CA LEU A 198 12.65 -14.54 1.59
C LEU A 198 13.30 -13.29 0.98
N ARG A 199 13.83 -12.39 1.81
CA ARG A 199 14.58 -11.21 1.34
C ARG A 199 15.85 -11.62 0.57
N GLU A 200 16.61 -12.59 1.08
CA GLU A 200 17.80 -13.11 0.41
C GLU A 200 17.47 -13.73 -0.96
N LYS A 201 16.33 -14.40 -1.10
CA LYS A 201 15.86 -14.91 -2.39
C LYS A 201 15.52 -13.78 -3.37
N GLU A 202 14.88 -12.71 -2.92
CA GLU A 202 14.66 -11.51 -3.75
C GLU A 202 15.98 -10.90 -4.21
N ASP A 203 16.94 -10.74 -3.30
CA ASP A 203 18.27 -10.19 -3.61
C ASP A 203 19.04 -11.08 -4.59
N THR A 204 18.92 -12.40 -4.46
CA THR A 204 19.56 -13.38 -5.37
C THR A 204 18.97 -13.32 -6.78
N LEU A 205 17.66 -13.12 -6.92
CA LEU A 205 17.01 -12.99 -8.22
C LEU A 205 17.29 -11.63 -8.87
N GLY A 206 17.45 -10.57 -8.06
CA GLY A 206 17.97 -9.29 -8.52
C GLY A 206 17.07 -8.54 -9.51
N TYR A 207 15.74 -8.67 -9.42
CA TYR A 207 14.78 -7.95 -10.28
C TYR A 207 14.64 -6.47 -9.87
N HIS A 208 15.76 -5.75 -9.91
CA HIS A 208 15.86 -4.35 -9.55
C HIS A 208 15.36 -3.43 -10.66
N THR A 209 14.73 -2.32 -10.26
CA THR A 209 14.11 -1.37 -11.18
C THR A 209 14.50 0.06 -10.80
N PRO A 210 15.76 0.50 -11.04
CA PRO A 210 16.28 1.77 -10.49
C PRO A 210 15.45 3.00 -10.85
N THR A 211 14.84 3.01 -12.04
CA THR A 211 13.98 4.10 -12.55
C THR A 211 12.51 3.94 -12.16
N GLY A 212 12.13 2.81 -11.56
CA GLY A 212 10.74 2.39 -11.33
C GLY A 212 10.04 1.82 -12.57
N ARG A 213 10.67 1.92 -13.76
CA ARG A 213 10.12 1.48 -15.05
C ARG A 213 10.37 0.00 -15.30
N TYR A 214 9.80 -0.87 -14.47
CA TYR A 214 10.02 -2.32 -14.55
C TYR A 214 9.64 -2.93 -15.91
N TRP A 215 8.74 -2.30 -16.66
CA TRP A 215 8.34 -2.74 -18.00
C TRP A 215 9.48 -2.66 -19.02
N GLU A 216 10.52 -1.86 -18.79
CA GLU A 216 11.70 -1.78 -19.68
C GLU A 216 12.58 -3.03 -19.60
N ASP A 217 12.48 -3.79 -18.49
CA ASP A 217 13.29 -4.97 -18.20
C ASP A 217 12.45 -6.23 -17.93
N VAL A 218 11.16 -6.21 -18.27
CA VAL A 218 10.20 -7.27 -17.90
C VAL A 218 10.59 -8.65 -18.44
N GLU A 219 11.29 -8.71 -19.57
CA GLU A 219 11.78 -9.95 -20.18
C GLU A 219 12.83 -10.68 -19.31
N LYS A 220 13.49 -9.96 -18.39
CA LYS A 220 14.48 -10.52 -17.45
C LYS A 220 13.83 -11.14 -16.22
N VAL A 221 12.53 -10.93 -16.02
CA VAL A 221 11.81 -11.39 -14.83
C VAL A 221 11.21 -12.77 -15.10
N ASP A 222 11.69 -13.80 -14.42
CA ASP A 222 11.05 -15.13 -14.46
C ASP A 222 9.73 -15.10 -13.67
N PRO A 223 8.57 -15.27 -14.33
CA PRO A 223 7.29 -15.23 -13.64
C PRO A 223 7.07 -16.37 -12.65
N ASN A 224 7.70 -17.52 -12.86
CA ASN A 224 7.61 -18.65 -11.94
C ASN A 224 8.39 -18.39 -10.65
N ALA A 225 9.56 -17.75 -10.77
CA ALA A 225 10.33 -17.31 -9.61
C ALA A 225 9.57 -16.28 -8.77
N VAL A 226 8.91 -15.30 -9.41
CA VAL A 226 8.04 -14.34 -8.72
C VAL A 226 6.87 -15.05 -8.03
N ALA A 227 6.21 -15.99 -8.71
CA ALA A 227 5.10 -16.75 -8.12
C ALA A 227 5.54 -17.57 -6.89
N ALA A 228 6.73 -18.18 -6.92
CA ALA A 228 7.29 -18.91 -5.79
C ALA A 228 7.59 -17.99 -4.59
N LEU A 229 8.10 -16.79 -4.84
CA LEU A 229 8.28 -15.76 -3.81
C LEU A 229 6.95 -15.30 -3.22
N ASP A 230 5.97 -15.00 -4.08
CA ASP A 230 4.64 -14.56 -3.67
C ASP A 230 3.96 -15.59 -2.76
N GLN A 231 4.07 -16.89 -3.10
CA GLN A 231 3.60 -17.97 -2.22
C GLN A 231 4.35 -17.99 -0.89
N GLY A 232 5.69 -17.83 -0.90
CA GLY A 232 6.49 -17.78 0.32
C GLY A 232 6.08 -16.63 1.27
N TRP A 233 5.79 -15.45 0.72
CA TRP A 233 5.29 -14.31 1.48
C TRP A 233 3.90 -14.58 2.09
N ARG A 234 3.00 -15.20 1.32
CA ARG A 234 1.68 -15.62 1.82
C ARG A 234 1.78 -16.63 2.95
N ASP A 235 2.61 -17.65 2.80
CA ASP A 235 2.77 -18.72 3.79
C ASP A 235 3.34 -18.19 5.10
N LEU A 236 4.30 -17.25 5.02
CA LEU A 236 4.83 -16.59 6.20
C LEU A 236 3.76 -15.74 6.89
N PHE A 237 3.02 -14.93 6.14
CA PHE A 237 1.97 -14.08 6.70
C PHE A 237 0.80 -14.90 7.30
N GLY A 238 0.37 -15.96 6.62
CA GLY A 238 -0.78 -16.79 7.02
C GLY A 238 -0.61 -17.49 8.36
N GLN A 239 0.63 -17.78 8.78
CA GLN A 239 0.91 -18.35 10.10
C GLN A 239 0.64 -17.38 11.26
N HIS A 240 0.57 -16.08 10.97
CA HIS A 240 0.34 -15.03 11.97
C HIS A 240 -1.06 -14.41 11.88
N ALA A 241 -1.83 -14.68 10.82
CA ALA A 241 -3.20 -14.20 10.65
C ALA A 241 -4.25 -15.00 11.45
N GLY A 242 -3.83 -16.06 12.14
CA GLY A 242 -4.70 -17.04 12.82
C GLY A 242 -4.82 -16.91 14.35
N THR A 243 -4.35 -15.82 14.96
CA THR A 243 -4.46 -15.58 16.42
C THR A 243 -5.23 -14.32 16.76
#